data_AF-A0A9E5KC91-F1
#
_entry.id   AF-A0A9E5KC91-F1
#
_cell.length_a   1.000
_cell.length_b   1.000
_cell.length_c   1.000
_cell.angle_alpha   90.00
_cell.angle_beta   90.00
_cell.angle_gamma   90.00
#
_symmetry.space_group_name_H-M   'P 1'
#
loop_
_entity.id
_entity.type
_entity.pdbx_description
1 polymer ?
#
loop_
_entity_poly.entity_id
_entity_poly.type
_entity_poly.pdbx_seq_one_letter_code
_entity_poly.pdbx_strand_id
1 'polypeptide(L)'
;FRVKYAKAFPPGFEAQINSTGSDKVKTGSLYNVVKVYDILVPPNTWFVQEVTAKGNHIVIKVNGKVTVDTKVTDPKFDFTKGHLAIQQHDPGSTVWVRKVEVKEIK
;
A
#
# COMPACT_ATOMS: atom_id res chain seq x y z
N PHE A 1 -3.65 4.80 1.78
CA PHE A 1 -4.76 5.48 1.07
C PHE A 1 -6.02 5.46 1.93
N ARG A 2 -6.93 6.42 1.76
CA ARG A 2 -8.08 6.64 2.66
C ARG A 2 -7.65 6.75 4.14
N VAL A 3 -6.55 7.46 4.37
CA VAL A 3 -5.98 7.64 5.71
C VAL A 3 -6.55 8.88 6.38
N LYS A 4 -6.69 8.84 7.71
CA LYS A 4 -6.99 10.03 8.53
C LYS A 4 -5.69 10.76 8.88
N TYR A 5 -5.76 12.07 9.14
CA TYR A 5 -4.60 12.81 9.63
C TYR A 5 -4.23 12.34 11.06
N ALA A 6 -3.03 11.81 11.22
CA ALA A 6 -2.48 11.39 12.52
C ALA A 6 -0.94 11.29 12.43
N LYS A 7 -0.28 11.31 13.60
CA LYS A 7 1.17 11.12 13.69
C LYS A 7 1.54 9.64 13.48
N ALA A 8 2.72 9.40 12.90
CA ALA A 8 3.33 8.08 12.69
C ALA A 8 2.51 7.11 11.83
N PHE A 9 1.64 6.31 12.45
CA PHE A 9 0.87 5.24 11.81
C PHE A 9 -0.61 5.65 11.72
N PRO A 10 -1.00 6.45 10.71
CA PRO A 10 -2.36 6.91 10.60
C PRO A 10 -3.31 5.76 10.26
N PRO A 11 -4.53 5.75 10.84
CA PRO A 11 -5.51 4.74 10.50
C PRO A 11 -5.99 4.95 9.05
N GLY A 12 -5.96 3.87 8.28
CA GLY A 12 -6.40 3.80 6.90
C GLY A 12 -5.91 2.51 6.25
N PHE A 13 -6.10 2.39 4.94
CA PHE A 13 -5.48 1.31 4.20
C PHE A 13 -4.02 1.63 3.86
N GLU A 14 -3.20 0.61 3.83
CA GLU A 14 -1.79 0.72 3.48
C GLU A 14 -1.45 -0.30 2.40
N ALA A 15 -0.91 0.20 1.30
CA ALA A 15 -0.33 -0.62 0.25
C ALA A 15 1.18 -0.65 0.53
N GLN A 16 1.68 -1.83 0.91
CA GLN A 16 3.00 -1.94 1.55
C GLN A 16 4.13 -1.62 0.57
N ILE A 17 5.17 -0.95 1.06
CA ILE A 17 6.48 -0.81 0.41
C ILE A 17 7.53 -1.35 1.37
N ASN A 18 8.02 -2.56 1.11
CA ASN A 18 9.04 -3.21 1.90
C ASN A 18 9.73 -4.31 1.06
N SER A 19 11.05 -4.20 0.88
CA SER A 19 11.85 -5.25 0.25
C SER A 19 12.72 -5.98 1.27
N THR A 20 13.46 -5.25 2.09
CA THR A 20 14.52 -5.80 2.97
C THR A 20 14.30 -5.55 4.46
N GLY A 21 13.18 -4.92 4.85
CA GLY A 21 12.84 -4.68 6.24
C GLY A 21 12.63 -5.97 7.03
N SER A 22 12.75 -5.87 8.35
CA SER A 22 12.58 -6.99 9.29
C SER A 22 11.15 -7.54 9.32
N ASP A 23 10.16 -6.69 9.03
CA ASP A 23 8.80 -7.15 8.78
C ASP A 23 8.76 -8.08 7.57
N LYS A 24 8.11 -9.23 7.75
CA LYS A 24 7.94 -10.24 6.72
C LYS A 24 6.95 -9.80 5.65
N VAL A 25 6.03 -8.87 5.94
CA VAL A 25 5.04 -8.39 4.96
C VAL A 25 5.72 -7.47 3.94
N LYS A 26 5.68 -7.87 2.67
CA LYS A 26 6.44 -7.25 1.58
C LYS A 26 5.59 -6.39 0.64
N THR A 27 6.28 -5.66 -0.22
CA THR A 27 5.70 -4.83 -1.29
C THR A 27 4.60 -5.56 -2.05
N GLY A 28 3.48 -4.87 -2.27
CA GLY A 28 2.30 -5.44 -2.95
C GLY A 28 1.26 -6.03 -2.01
N SER A 29 1.50 -6.03 -0.70
CA SER A 29 0.49 -6.37 0.32
C SER A 29 -0.52 -5.24 0.53
N LEU A 30 -1.74 -5.61 0.89
CA LEU A 30 -2.65 -4.72 1.61
C LEU A 30 -2.43 -4.95 3.10
N TYR A 31 -1.64 -4.09 3.73
CA TYR A 31 -1.07 -4.32 5.07
C TYR A 31 -2.17 -4.61 6.10
N ASN A 32 -1.95 -5.61 6.95
CA ASN A 32 -2.91 -6.19 7.90
C ASN A 32 -4.23 -6.77 7.32
N VAL A 33 -4.39 -6.85 6.00
CA VAL A 33 -5.57 -7.45 5.35
C VAL A 33 -5.19 -8.62 4.44
N VAL A 34 -4.32 -8.40 3.45
CA VAL A 34 -3.80 -9.44 2.52
C VAL A 34 -2.29 -9.31 2.44
N LYS A 35 -1.59 -10.36 2.88
CA LYS A 35 -0.13 -10.35 3.07
C LYS A 35 0.57 -11.09 1.94
N VAL A 36 1.57 -10.45 1.36
CA VAL A 36 2.58 -11.02 0.46
C VAL A 36 3.87 -11.13 1.25
N TYR A 37 4.53 -12.29 1.17
CA TYR A 37 5.80 -12.53 1.87
C TYR A 37 7.00 -12.60 0.92
N ASP A 38 6.76 -12.83 -0.36
CA ASP A 38 7.81 -12.87 -1.38
C ASP A 38 8.36 -11.48 -1.68
N ILE A 39 9.67 -11.39 -1.94
CA ILE A 39 10.30 -10.16 -2.41
C ILE A 39 10.01 -10.02 -3.91
N LEU A 40 8.98 -9.24 -4.25
CA LEU A 40 8.58 -8.99 -5.64
C LEU A 40 9.44 -7.93 -6.34
N VAL A 41 10.11 -7.08 -5.56
CA VAL A 41 10.94 -5.97 -6.05
C VAL A 41 12.22 -5.91 -5.23
N PRO A 42 13.41 -6.01 -5.85
CA PRO A 42 14.69 -5.82 -5.15
C PRO A 42 14.83 -4.39 -4.60
N PRO A 43 15.65 -4.17 -3.55
CA PRO A 43 16.00 -2.82 -3.11
C PRO A 43 16.66 -2.02 -4.24
N ASN A 44 16.62 -0.68 -4.15
CA ASN A 44 17.22 0.24 -5.13
C ASN A 44 16.75 0.07 -6.58
N THR A 45 15.54 -0.46 -6.78
CA THR A 45 14.94 -0.68 -8.10
C THR A 45 13.67 0.13 -8.25
N TRP A 46 13.52 0.84 -9.37
CA TRP A 46 12.26 1.51 -9.70
C TRP A 46 11.19 0.47 -10.03
N PHE A 47 10.00 0.68 -9.48
CA PHE A 47 8.83 -0.16 -9.75
C PHE A 47 7.57 0.70 -9.76
N VAL A 48 6.52 0.17 -10.37
CA VAL A 48 5.19 0.79 -10.36
C VAL A 48 4.32 0.02 -9.37
N GLN A 49 3.72 0.75 -8.43
CA GLN A 49 2.67 0.23 -7.56
C GLN A 49 1.36 0.95 -7.88
N GLU A 50 0.36 0.19 -8.34
CA GLU A 50 -0.96 0.73 -8.65
C GLU A 50 -1.94 0.25 -7.59
N VAL A 51 -2.76 1.17 -7.08
CA VAL A 51 -3.83 0.87 -6.13
C VAL A 51 -5.15 1.34 -6.71
N THR A 52 -6.08 0.42 -6.93
CA THR A 52 -7.47 0.74 -7.27
C THR A 52 -8.34 0.46 -6.04
N ALA A 53 -9.07 1.48 -5.58
CA ALA A 53 -9.91 1.38 -4.39
C ALA A 53 -11.36 1.76 -4.73
N LYS A 54 -12.17 0.79 -5.16
CA LYS A 54 -13.58 0.99 -5.55
C LYS A 54 -14.52 0.44 -4.49
N GLY A 55 -15.17 1.31 -3.72
CA GLY A 55 -15.96 0.87 -2.55
C GLY A 55 -15.06 0.06 -1.60
N ASN A 56 -15.47 -1.14 -1.23
CA ASN A 56 -14.65 -2.07 -0.44
C ASN A 56 -13.79 -3.03 -1.28
N HIS A 57 -13.84 -2.95 -2.62
CA HIS A 57 -13.01 -3.75 -3.50
C HIS A 57 -11.67 -3.04 -3.74
N ILE A 58 -10.59 -3.69 -3.30
CA ILE A 58 -9.22 -3.18 -3.39
C ILE A 58 -8.42 -4.09 -4.30
N VAL A 59 -7.74 -3.48 -5.29
CA VAL A 59 -6.78 -4.15 -6.16
C VAL A 59 -5.44 -3.45 -6.04
N ILE A 60 -4.38 -4.23 -5.81
CA ILE A 60 -2.99 -3.77 -5.83
C ILE A 60 -2.26 -4.51 -6.94
N LYS A 61 -1.50 -3.75 -7.74
CA LYS A 61 -0.57 -4.29 -8.73
C LYS A 61 0.85 -3.81 -8.46
N VAL A 62 1.81 -4.70 -8.69
CA VAL A 62 3.24 -4.41 -8.69
C VAL A 62 3.77 -4.75 -10.07
N ASN A 63 4.33 -3.75 -10.77
CA ASN A 63 4.80 -3.89 -12.16
C ASN A 63 3.75 -4.53 -13.09
N GLY A 64 2.49 -4.10 -12.98
CA GLY A 64 1.36 -4.60 -13.76
C GLY A 64 0.80 -5.96 -13.32
N LYS A 65 1.51 -6.72 -12.47
CA LYS A 65 1.02 -7.99 -11.91
C LYS A 65 0.13 -7.75 -10.70
N VAL A 66 -1.07 -8.32 -10.70
CA VAL A 66 -2.00 -8.28 -9.56
C VAL A 66 -1.41 -9.08 -8.39
N THR A 67 -1.30 -8.42 -7.23
CA THR A 67 -0.82 -9.03 -5.97
C THR A 67 -1.93 -9.10 -4.92
N VAL A 68 -2.90 -8.19 -5.00
CA VAL A 68 -4.13 -8.20 -4.20
C VAL A 68 -5.30 -7.93 -5.12
N ASP A 69 -6.36 -8.72 -4.97
CA ASP A 69 -7.68 -8.48 -5.53
C ASP A 69 -8.68 -9.02 -4.49
N THR A 70 -9.28 -8.12 -3.69
CA THR A 70 -10.10 -8.54 -2.57
C THR A 70 -11.21 -7.56 -2.23
N LYS A 71 -12.34 -8.09 -1.74
CA LYS A 71 -13.38 -7.29 -1.07
C LYS A 71 -13.11 -7.30 0.43
N VAL A 72 -12.84 -6.14 0.98
CA VAL A 72 -12.62 -5.97 2.42
C VAL A 72 -13.97 -6.00 3.15
N THR A 73 -14.16 -6.97 4.03
CA THR A 73 -15.39 -7.15 4.82
C THR A 73 -15.18 -7.03 6.32
N ASP A 74 -13.92 -6.95 6.78
CA ASP A 74 -13.62 -6.74 8.19
C ASP A 74 -13.99 -5.30 8.57
N PRO A 75 -14.91 -5.08 9.53
CA PRO A 75 -15.34 -3.75 9.95
C PRO A 75 -14.20 -2.89 10.54
N LYS A 76 -13.08 -3.51 10.97
CA LYS A 76 -11.87 -2.76 11.39
C LYS A 76 -11.25 -1.97 10.24
N PHE A 77 -11.55 -2.35 9.00
CA PHE A 77 -11.02 -1.76 7.78
C PHE A 77 -12.12 -1.11 6.92
N ASP A 78 -13.13 -0.49 7.53
CA ASP A 78 -14.20 0.22 6.84
C ASP A 78 -13.81 1.68 6.47
N PHE A 79 -12.68 1.83 5.78
CA PHE A 79 -12.23 3.14 5.32
C PHE A 79 -12.85 3.45 3.96
N THR A 80 -13.82 4.36 3.92
CA THR A 80 -14.52 4.76 2.69
C THR A 80 -13.98 6.04 2.04
N LYS A 81 -13.34 6.91 2.83
CA LYS A 81 -12.73 8.17 2.38
C LYS A 81 -11.53 8.56 3.24
N GLY A 82 -10.68 9.45 2.73
CA GLY A 82 -9.55 10.02 3.45
C GLY A 82 -8.48 10.54 2.51
N HIS A 83 -7.29 10.78 3.04
CA HIS A 83 -6.16 11.30 2.26
C HIS A 83 -5.37 10.19 1.56
N LEU A 84 -4.52 10.61 0.62
CA LEU A 84 -3.37 9.83 0.15
C LEU A 84 -2.14 10.28 0.95
N ALA A 85 -1.36 9.31 1.44
CA ALA A 85 -0.12 9.57 2.15
C ALA A 85 0.94 8.56 1.68
N ILE A 86 2.19 9.00 1.68
CA ILE A 86 3.37 8.16 1.51
C ILE A 86 4.04 8.11 2.88
N GLN A 87 4.26 6.90 3.40
CA GLN A 87 4.83 6.70 4.72
C GLN A 87 6.31 6.30 4.60
N GLN A 88 7.15 6.89 5.43
CA GLN A 88 8.51 6.45 5.73
C GLN A 88 8.66 6.58 7.24
N HIS A 89 9.08 5.51 7.92
CA HIS A 89 9.15 5.50 9.38
C HIS A 89 10.31 4.66 9.96
N ASP A 90 10.94 3.79 9.17
CA ASP A 90 12.04 2.94 9.65
C ASP A 90 13.39 3.68 9.60
N PRO A 91 14.12 3.79 10.72
CA PRO A 91 15.46 4.39 10.74
C PRO A 91 16.42 3.72 9.76
N GLY A 92 17.20 4.53 9.04
CA GLY A 92 18.17 4.04 8.03
C GLY A 92 17.55 3.59 6.71
N SER A 93 16.22 3.56 6.59
CA SER A 93 15.54 3.30 5.31
C SER A 93 15.44 4.58 4.46
N THR A 94 15.44 4.42 3.14
CA THR A 94 15.19 5.52 2.21
C THR A 94 14.16 5.08 1.17
N VAL A 95 13.19 5.94 0.89
CA VAL A 95 12.18 5.75 -0.16
C VAL A 95 12.30 6.90 -1.15
N TRP A 96 12.42 6.56 -2.43
CA TRP A 96 12.43 7.52 -3.53
C TRP A 96 11.10 7.46 -4.27
N VAL A 97 10.49 8.62 -4.49
CA VAL A 97 9.22 8.75 -5.21
C VAL A 97 9.44 9.69 -6.37
N ARG A 98 9.17 9.22 -7.59
CA ARG A 98 9.37 10.01 -8.80
C ARG A 98 8.08 10.56 -9.39
N LYS A 99 7.01 9.77 -9.41
CA LYS A 99 5.74 10.12 -10.05
C LYS A 99 4.59 9.61 -9.20
N VAL A 100 3.63 10.49 -8.95
CA VAL A 100 2.37 10.17 -8.27
C VAL A 100 1.23 10.68 -9.14
N GLU A 101 0.37 9.78 -9.55
CA GLU A 101 -0.82 10.08 -10.35
C GLU A 101 -2.05 9.60 -9.61
N VAL A 102 -3.11 10.39 -9.66
CA VAL A 102 -4.39 10.05 -9.05
C VAL A 102 -5.47 10.26 -10.09
N LYS A 103 -6.31 9.23 -10.26
CA LYS A 103 -7.50 9.30 -11.10
C LYS A 103 -8.70 8.96 -10.24
N GLU A 104 -9.67 9.86 -10.20
CA GLU A 104 -10.97 9.58 -9.61
C GLU A 104 -11.71 8.53 -10.45
N ILE A 105 -12.25 7.52 -9.78
CA ILE A 105 -13.00 6.44 -10.41
C ILE A 105 -14.49 6.62 -10.10
N LYS A 106 -15.34 6.42 -11.10
CA LYS A 106 -16.81 6.46 -10.99
C LYS A 106 -17.38 5.12 -10.54
#